data_AF-D3A0G7-F1
#
_entry.id   AF-D3A0G7-F1
#
_cell.length_a   1.000
_cell.length_b   1.000
_cell.length_c   1.000
_cell.angle_alpha   90.00
_cell.angle_beta   90.00
_cell.angle_gamma   90.00
#
_symmetry.space_group_name_H-M   'P 1'
#
loop_
_entity.id
_entity.type
_entity.pdbx_description
1 polymer ?
#
loop_
_entity_poly.entity_id
_entity_poly.type
_entity_poly.pdbx_seq_one_letter_code
_entity_poly.pdbx_strand_id
1 'polypeptide(L)'
;MKIKVPAISAAATLILTACAGGGASEPKVPVAIPTAQPIANVKLSDESNAIKTINTLSGKGGSLHEAELEVKTSWGSYTDKQYIYQTPSGNYYNISSYSDPIIPSYSSPSYALRTRHEGQPLSEGGKLFVCCSNSGQFSYAPATKHDHLKFGAWISSDGTADLFVGGKPVGSAKPSWSTPSDSTVAKGKTTYEVWAVRVRNGNIVTSTYDPGKSSGSSEKNTPKLSLLTANFNTNKLGGTILGNADYGPDVVMKDVGINGVDFSGTAESDGKNGKVEGKFFGQFNGGYKTEVSIGGKVTFDADKSLDTVFGGVENLSDRNTTDTSLTPVSQ
;
A
#
# COMPACT_ATOMS: atom_id res chain seq x y z
N MET A 1 -44.15 -1.52 -69.59
CA MET A 1 -45.61 -1.76 -69.42
C MET A 1 -45.78 -3.05 -68.64
N LYS A 2 -46.34 -2.97 -67.40
CA LYS A 2 -47.20 -3.95 -66.66
C LYS A 2 -46.73 -5.44 -66.58
N ILE A 3 -46.60 -6.14 -65.43
CA ILE A 3 -47.51 -6.41 -64.28
C ILE A 3 -46.70 -7.22 -63.21
N LYS A 4 -46.64 -6.79 -61.94
CA LYS A 4 -47.25 -7.33 -60.68
C LYS A 4 -47.16 -8.86 -60.37
N VAL A 5 -46.55 -9.10 -59.20
CA VAL A 5 -46.43 -10.24 -58.22
C VAL A 5 -47.67 -11.16 -58.07
N PRO A 6 -47.52 -12.43 -57.57
CA PRO A 6 -47.74 -12.70 -56.13
C PRO A 6 -46.82 -13.76 -55.49
N ALA A 7 -46.89 -13.81 -54.16
CA ALA A 7 -46.10 -14.56 -53.19
C ALA A 7 -46.39 -16.08 -53.12
N ILE A 8 -45.38 -16.88 -52.73
CA ILE A 8 -45.53 -18.12 -51.95
C ILE A 8 -44.38 -18.22 -50.93
N SER A 9 -44.76 -18.39 -49.67
CA SER A 9 -43.92 -18.68 -48.50
C SER A 9 -43.06 -19.93 -48.64
N ALA A 10 -41.84 -19.87 -48.14
CA ALA A 10 -41.22 -21.01 -47.44
C ALA A 10 -40.29 -20.46 -46.35
N ALA A 11 -40.62 -20.80 -45.10
CA ALA A 11 -39.87 -20.46 -43.92
C ALA A 11 -38.51 -21.16 -43.90
N ALA A 12 -37.46 -20.42 -43.58
CA ALA A 12 -36.21 -20.97 -43.09
C ALA A 12 -35.73 -20.10 -41.91
N THR A 13 -36.17 -20.52 -40.72
CA THR A 13 -35.61 -20.13 -39.43
C THR A 13 -34.15 -20.52 -39.36
N LEU A 14 -33.24 -19.56 -39.51
CA LEU A 14 -31.83 -19.71 -39.12
C LEU A 14 -31.58 -18.88 -37.86
N ILE A 15 -31.87 -19.56 -36.75
CA ILE A 15 -31.21 -19.55 -35.45
C ILE A 15 -30.19 -18.40 -35.26
N LEU A 16 -30.57 -17.43 -34.43
CA LEU A 16 -29.62 -16.57 -33.73
C LEU A 16 -28.80 -17.43 -32.76
N THR A 17 -27.56 -17.76 -33.11
CA THR A 17 -26.54 -18.11 -32.11
C THR A 17 -25.71 -16.87 -31.80
N ALA A 18 -25.90 -16.38 -30.59
CA ALA A 18 -25.14 -15.34 -29.96
C ALA A 18 -23.63 -15.62 -30.03
N CYS A 19 -22.86 -14.70 -30.63
CA CYS A 19 -21.46 -14.50 -30.29
C CYS A 19 -21.37 -13.52 -29.11
N ALA A 20 -22.00 -13.90 -27.98
CA ALA A 20 -21.78 -13.27 -26.69
C ALA A 20 -20.67 -14.06 -25.99
N GLY A 21 -19.43 -13.78 -26.37
CA GLY A 21 -18.25 -14.49 -25.87
C GLY A 21 -16.94 -13.83 -26.29
N GLY A 22 -16.96 -12.54 -26.59
CA GLY A 22 -15.74 -11.75 -26.77
C GLY A 22 -15.20 -11.38 -25.40
N GLY A 23 -14.49 -12.30 -24.75
CA GLY A 23 -13.58 -11.93 -23.67
C GLY A 23 -12.54 -10.99 -24.27
N ALA A 24 -12.77 -9.67 -24.15
CA ALA A 24 -11.76 -8.68 -24.46
C ALA A 24 -10.61 -8.94 -23.49
N SER A 25 -9.65 -9.75 -23.91
CA SER A 25 -8.37 -9.83 -23.23
C SER A 25 -7.82 -8.42 -23.23
N GLU A 26 -7.62 -7.88 -22.03
CA GLU A 26 -6.99 -6.58 -21.83
C GLU A 26 -5.74 -6.50 -22.72
N PRO A 27 -5.62 -5.46 -23.56
CA PRO A 27 -4.53 -5.38 -24.52
C PRO A 27 -3.20 -5.45 -23.78
N LYS A 28 -2.50 -6.57 -23.94
CA LYS A 28 -1.14 -6.80 -23.46
C LYS A 28 -0.16 -6.06 -24.37
N VAL A 29 -0.25 -4.74 -24.46
CA VAL A 29 0.88 -3.96 -24.97
C VAL A 29 1.72 -3.64 -23.73
N PRO A 30 2.89 -4.28 -23.53
CA PRO A 30 3.78 -3.87 -22.46
C PRO A 30 4.34 -2.50 -22.85
N VAL A 31 3.65 -1.45 -22.42
CA VAL A 31 4.23 -0.11 -22.37
C VAL A 31 5.35 -0.21 -21.34
N ALA A 32 6.59 -0.08 -21.80
CA ALA A 32 7.74 -0.12 -20.90
C ALA A 32 7.60 0.98 -19.85
N ILE A 33 7.82 0.63 -18.59
CA ILE A 33 7.80 1.61 -17.50
C ILE A 33 8.96 2.59 -17.73
N PRO A 34 8.70 3.91 -17.84
CA PRO A 34 9.74 4.88 -18.13
C PRO A 34 10.73 5.00 -16.97
N THR A 35 12.01 5.13 -17.31
CA THR A 35 13.08 5.34 -16.35
C THR A 35 12.96 6.68 -15.66
N ALA A 36 12.90 6.65 -14.33
CA ALA A 36 12.85 7.83 -13.48
C ALA A 36 14.19 8.60 -13.50
N GLN A 37 14.09 9.91 -13.70
CA GLN A 37 15.22 10.83 -13.60
C GLN A 37 15.24 11.44 -12.19
N PRO A 38 16.44 11.74 -11.64
CA PRO A 38 16.51 12.42 -10.36
C PRO A 38 15.90 13.82 -10.46
N ILE A 39 15.30 14.28 -9.37
CA ILE A 39 14.74 15.62 -9.28
C ILE A 39 15.91 16.61 -9.18
N ALA A 40 16.02 17.52 -10.15
CA ALA A 40 16.98 18.60 -10.09
C ALA A 40 16.51 19.68 -9.10
N ASN A 41 17.44 20.23 -8.30
CA ASN A 41 17.19 21.36 -7.38
C ASN A 41 16.03 21.11 -6.40
N VAL A 42 16.02 19.95 -5.74
CA VAL A 42 15.02 19.63 -4.70
C VAL A 42 14.92 20.74 -3.65
N LYS A 43 13.70 21.23 -3.45
CA LYS A 43 13.35 22.10 -2.32
C LYS A 43 12.56 21.27 -1.32
N LEU A 44 13.24 20.81 -0.26
CA LEU A 44 12.57 20.13 0.84
C LEU A 44 11.60 21.07 1.56
N SER A 45 10.47 20.54 2.01
CA SER A 45 9.53 21.29 2.83
C SER A 45 10.09 21.48 4.25
N ASP A 46 9.57 22.48 4.96
CA ASP A 46 9.90 22.70 6.39
C ASP A 46 9.55 21.50 7.29
N GLU A 47 8.65 20.62 6.85
CA GLU A 47 8.22 19.43 7.59
C GLU A 47 8.97 18.16 7.18
N SER A 48 9.89 18.25 6.22
CA SER A 48 10.68 17.09 5.77
C SER A 48 11.44 16.43 6.92
N ASN A 49 11.94 17.22 7.89
CA ASN A 49 12.64 16.71 9.08
C ASN A 49 11.73 15.95 10.07
N ALA A 50 10.42 16.16 10.00
CA ALA A 50 9.43 15.44 10.81
C ALA A 50 9.20 14.02 10.27
N ILE A 51 9.54 13.76 9.01
CA ILE A 51 9.44 12.43 8.42
C ILE A 51 10.49 11.51 9.04
N LYS A 52 10.05 10.31 9.44
CA LYS A 52 10.90 9.24 9.91
C LYS A 52 10.75 8.05 8.99
N THR A 53 11.87 7.52 8.53
CA THR A 53 11.94 6.30 7.71
C THR A 53 12.58 5.18 8.52
N ILE A 54 12.00 4.00 8.39
CA ILE A 54 12.47 2.75 8.97
C ILE A 54 12.79 1.84 7.79
N ASN A 55 14.04 1.36 7.73
CA ASN A 55 14.59 0.60 6.62
C ASN A 55 15.09 -0.76 7.08
N THR A 56 15.12 -1.75 6.19
CA THR A 56 15.76 -3.05 6.47
C THR A 56 17.28 -2.96 6.35
N LEU A 57 17.81 -2.07 5.51
CA LEU A 57 19.25 -1.74 5.48
C LEU A 57 19.60 -0.65 6.50
N SER A 58 19.58 -0.99 7.79
CA SER A 58 19.88 -0.05 8.89
C SER A 58 21.14 0.79 8.64
N GLY A 59 20.97 2.12 8.53
CA GLY A 59 22.05 3.10 8.35
C GLY A 59 22.67 3.18 6.96
N LYS A 60 22.18 2.37 5.99
CA LYS A 60 22.64 2.34 4.60
C LYS A 60 21.49 2.44 3.58
N GLY A 61 20.26 2.41 4.06
CA GLY A 61 19.05 2.52 3.25
C GLY A 61 18.77 3.93 2.77
N GLY A 62 17.79 4.06 1.89
CA GLY A 62 17.29 5.36 1.46
C GLY A 62 16.33 5.96 2.48
N SER A 63 15.80 7.14 2.20
CA SER A 63 14.92 7.86 3.12
C SER A 63 13.77 8.54 2.40
N LEU A 64 12.63 8.63 3.08
CA LEU A 64 11.51 9.44 2.64
C LEU A 64 11.68 10.87 3.11
N HIS A 65 11.31 11.79 2.23
CA HIS A 65 11.31 13.22 2.48
C HIS A 65 10.03 13.84 1.93
N GLU A 66 9.75 15.07 2.32
CA GLU A 66 8.70 15.89 1.70
C GLU A 66 9.37 17.05 0.99
N ALA A 67 8.93 17.32 -0.23
CA ALA A 67 9.41 18.41 -1.05
C ALA A 67 8.28 19.21 -1.67
N GLU A 68 8.57 20.46 -1.97
CA GLU A 68 7.71 21.34 -2.75
C GLU A 68 7.96 21.10 -4.23
N LEU A 69 6.96 20.56 -4.92
CA LEU A 69 7.02 20.24 -6.34
C LEU A 69 6.02 21.08 -7.13
N GLU A 70 6.42 21.57 -8.29
CA GLU A 70 5.51 22.25 -9.21
C GLU A 70 4.64 21.21 -9.93
N VAL A 71 3.34 21.24 -9.64
CA VAL A 71 2.34 20.42 -10.33
C VAL A 71 1.77 21.22 -11.49
N LYS A 72 1.92 20.69 -12.70
CA LYS A 72 1.35 21.27 -13.92
C LYS A 72 0.00 20.65 -14.21
N THR A 73 -0.98 21.50 -14.44
CA THR A 73 -2.34 21.13 -14.84
C THR A 73 -2.68 21.79 -16.17
N SER A 74 -3.78 21.37 -16.80
CA SER A 74 -4.31 22.03 -17.99
C SER A 74 -4.69 23.51 -17.78
N TRP A 75 -4.75 23.98 -16.52
CA TRP A 75 -5.21 25.31 -16.12
C TRP A 75 -4.11 26.20 -15.51
N GLY A 76 -2.86 25.73 -15.49
CA GLY A 76 -1.73 26.44 -14.89
C GLY A 76 -0.87 25.52 -14.02
N SER A 77 0.01 26.11 -13.21
CA SER A 77 0.82 25.38 -12.25
C SER A 77 0.62 25.87 -10.82
N TYR A 78 0.78 24.96 -9.86
CA TYR A 78 0.78 25.26 -8.45
C TYR A 78 1.85 24.44 -7.74
N THR A 79 2.33 24.93 -6.60
CA THR A 79 3.27 24.19 -5.77
C THR A 79 2.50 23.28 -4.82
N ASP A 80 2.88 22.02 -4.78
CA ASP A 80 2.31 21.01 -3.90
C ASP A 80 3.39 20.35 -3.04
N LYS A 81 3.01 19.91 -1.84
CA LYS A 81 3.91 19.18 -0.95
C LYS A 81 3.72 17.69 -1.16
N GLN A 82 4.78 17.01 -1.60
CA GLN A 82 4.72 15.59 -1.93
C GLN A 82 5.86 14.82 -1.29
N TYR A 83 5.59 13.54 -0.98
CA TYR A 83 6.63 12.63 -0.58
C TYR A 83 7.55 12.32 -1.77
N ILE A 84 8.85 12.36 -1.52
CA ILE A 84 9.89 11.94 -2.45
C ILE A 84 10.80 10.92 -1.75
N TYR A 85 11.49 10.10 -2.53
CA TYR A 85 12.43 9.11 -2.02
C TYR A 85 13.86 9.51 -2.35
N GLN A 86 14.71 9.59 -1.33
CA GLN A 86 16.15 9.72 -1.48
C GLN A 86 16.79 8.32 -1.48
N THR A 87 17.49 7.97 -2.54
CA THR A 87 18.23 6.70 -2.60
C THR A 87 19.52 6.79 -1.79
N PRO A 88 20.16 5.65 -1.44
CA PRO A 88 21.43 5.67 -0.70
C PRO A 88 22.58 6.45 -1.36
N SER A 89 22.52 6.67 -2.69
CA SER A 89 23.47 7.50 -3.42
C SER A 89 23.26 9.00 -3.20
N GLY A 90 22.14 9.40 -2.59
CA GLY A 90 21.74 10.77 -2.33
C GLY A 90 20.80 11.37 -3.38
N ASN A 91 20.48 10.64 -4.45
CA ASN A 91 19.56 11.10 -5.50
C ASN A 91 18.10 11.07 -5.03
N TYR A 92 17.36 12.13 -5.34
CA TYR A 92 15.94 12.22 -5.03
C TYR A 92 15.08 11.84 -6.23
N TYR A 93 14.06 11.02 -6.02
CA TYR A 93 13.11 10.58 -7.03
C TYR A 93 11.67 10.85 -6.60
N ASN A 94 10.85 11.25 -7.57
CA ASN A 94 9.42 11.40 -7.37
C ASN A 94 8.77 10.02 -7.16
N ILE A 95 7.81 9.97 -6.23
CA ILE A 95 6.90 8.85 -6.11
C ILE A 95 5.75 9.09 -7.10
N SER A 96 5.66 8.26 -8.13
CA SER A 96 4.74 8.46 -9.27
C SER A 96 3.88 7.25 -9.55
N SER A 97 2.95 7.39 -10.50
CA SER A 97 2.13 6.29 -11.04
C SER A 97 2.93 5.11 -11.57
N TYR A 98 4.21 5.31 -11.90
CA TYR A 98 5.08 4.26 -12.41
C TYR A 98 5.81 3.47 -11.32
N SER A 99 5.95 4.05 -10.13
CA SER A 99 6.47 3.38 -8.94
C SER A 99 5.37 2.78 -8.06
N ASP A 100 4.11 3.12 -8.34
CA ASP A 100 2.94 2.65 -7.62
C ASP A 100 2.59 1.18 -7.93
N PRO A 101 1.76 0.54 -7.09
CA PRO A 101 1.11 -0.69 -7.46
C PRO A 101 0.11 -0.48 -8.61
N ILE A 102 -0.03 -1.51 -9.43
CA ILE A 102 -1.08 -1.57 -10.42
C ILE A 102 -2.39 -1.90 -9.70
N ILE A 103 -3.30 -0.92 -9.67
CA ILE A 103 -4.62 -1.05 -9.09
C ILE A 103 -5.62 -1.63 -10.10
N PRO A 104 -6.59 -2.44 -9.66
CA PRO A 104 -7.66 -2.93 -10.52
C PRO A 104 -8.58 -1.78 -10.94
N SER A 105 -9.19 -1.92 -12.13
CA SER A 105 -10.28 -1.03 -12.54
C SER A 105 -11.48 -1.17 -11.60
N TYR A 106 -12.22 -0.09 -11.37
CA TYR A 106 -13.49 -0.13 -10.63
C TYR A 106 -14.50 -1.12 -11.26
N SER A 107 -14.43 -1.33 -12.58
CA SER A 107 -15.27 -2.28 -13.33
C SER A 107 -14.76 -3.72 -13.27
N SER A 108 -13.57 -3.96 -12.70
CA SER A 108 -12.98 -5.29 -12.58
C SER A 108 -13.94 -6.25 -11.84
N PRO A 109 -13.99 -7.53 -12.23
CA PRO A 109 -14.74 -8.55 -11.49
C PRO A 109 -14.14 -8.84 -10.11
N SER A 110 -12.87 -8.48 -9.87
CA SER A 110 -12.18 -8.64 -8.59
C SER A 110 -11.36 -7.40 -8.25
N TYR A 111 -11.32 -7.06 -6.96
CA TYR A 111 -10.45 -6.01 -6.41
C TYR A 111 -9.18 -6.56 -5.77
N ALA A 112 -8.84 -7.83 -6.03
CA ALA A 112 -7.58 -8.41 -5.64
C ALA A 112 -6.41 -7.63 -6.24
N LEU A 113 -5.45 -7.26 -5.39
CA LEU A 113 -4.24 -6.59 -5.83
C LEU A 113 -3.26 -7.60 -6.42
N ARG A 114 -2.48 -7.16 -7.41
CA ARG A 114 -1.39 -7.97 -7.97
C ARG A 114 -0.34 -8.23 -6.90
N THR A 115 0.25 -9.42 -6.96
CA THR A 115 1.24 -9.93 -5.99
C THR A 115 2.69 -9.79 -6.47
N ARG A 116 2.91 -9.36 -7.72
CA ARG A 116 4.21 -9.07 -8.34
C ARG A 116 4.21 -7.72 -9.02
N HIS A 117 5.30 -6.98 -8.82
CA HIS A 117 5.49 -5.63 -9.34
C HIS A 117 6.89 -5.50 -9.96
N GLU A 118 6.96 -4.85 -11.11
CA GLU A 118 8.22 -4.61 -11.81
C GLU A 118 9.06 -3.52 -11.13
N GLY A 119 8.40 -2.53 -10.53
CA GLY A 119 9.03 -1.30 -10.04
C GLY A 119 9.44 -0.36 -11.18
N GLN A 120 9.59 0.92 -10.86
CA GLN A 120 10.07 1.92 -11.80
C GLN A 120 11.60 1.86 -11.91
N PRO A 121 12.18 1.65 -13.11
CA PRO A 121 13.63 1.71 -13.27
C PRO A 121 14.15 3.12 -12.97
N LEU A 122 15.33 3.22 -12.34
CA LEU A 122 15.98 4.50 -12.05
C LEU A 122 17.14 4.74 -13.00
N SER A 123 17.41 6.00 -13.32
CA SER A 123 18.52 6.43 -14.20
C SER A 123 19.90 6.08 -13.66
N GLU A 124 20.05 6.01 -12.33
CA GLU A 124 21.28 5.52 -11.67
C GLU A 124 21.39 3.98 -11.67
N GLY A 125 20.42 3.29 -12.28
CA GLY A 125 20.25 1.85 -12.20
C GLY A 125 19.40 1.41 -11.02
N GLY A 126 18.97 0.15 -11.03
CA GLY A 126 18.04 -0.37 -10.04
C GLY A 126 16.59 0.03 -10.31
N LYS A 127 15.73 -0.13 -9.30
CA LYS A 127 14.29 0.09 -9.40
C LYS A 127 13.65 0.51 -8.07
N LEU A 128 12.55 1.24 -8.16
CA LEU A 128 11.78 1.75 -7.03
C LEU A 128 10.31 1.34 -7.13
N PHE A 129 9.77 0.83 -6.03
CA PHE A 129 8.34 0.60 -5.85
C PHE A 129 7.91 1.26 -4.55
N VAL A 130 6.83 2.05 -4.57
CA VAL A 130 6.32 2.73 -3.39
C VAL A 130 4.81 2.72 -3.42
N CYS A 131 4.19 2.28 -2.33
CA CYS A 131 2.78 2.50 -2.09
C CYS A 131 2.55 3.71 -1.19
N CYS A 132 1.63 4.61 -1.51
CA CYS A 132 1.08 4.83 -2.85
C CYS A 132 0.98 6.33 -3.09
N SER A 133 1.39 6.78 -4.27
CA SER A 133 1.02 8.08 -4.80
C SER A 133 -0.50 8.10 -5.10
N ASN A 134 -1.06 9.26 -5.41
CA ASN A 134 -2.49 9.42 -5.66
C ASN A 134 -3.03 8.47 -6.74
N SER A 135 -2.23 8.14 -7.76
CA SER A 135 -2.62 7.19 -8.82
C SER A 135 -2.67 5.73 -8.37
N GLY A 136 -1.88 5.36 -7.37
CA GLY A 136 -1.86 4.03 -6.77
C GLY A 136 -2.93 3.85 -5.68
N GLN A 137 -3.68 4.89 -5.33
CA GLN A 137 -4.77 4.81 -4.37
C GLN A 137 -6.06 4.31 -5.05
N PHE A 138 -6.73 3.35 -4.41
CA PHE A 138 -7.99 2.82 -4.92
C PHE A 138 -9.08 2.86 -3.86
N SER A 139 -10.24 3.43 -4.21
CA SER A 139 -11.33 3.65 -3.25
C SER A 139 -11.94 2.40 -2.65
N TYR A 140 -11.79 1.27 -3.32
CA TYR A 140 -12.27 -0.01 -2.84
C TYR A 140 -11.16 -0.89 -2.24
N ALA A 141 -9.92 -0.40 -2.18
CA ALA A 141 -8.80 -1.04 -1.50
C ALA A 141 -8.14 -0.06 -0.50
N PRO A 142 -8.72 0.14 0.70
CA PRO A 142 -8.24 1.09 1.69
C PRO A 142 -6.76 0.96 2.06
N ALA A 143 -6.19 -0.25 2.05
CA ALA A 143 -4.76 -0.47 2.28
C ALA A 143 -3.83 0.09 1.18
N THR A 144 -4.35 0.83 0.20
CA THR A 144 -3.56 1.64 -0.74
C THR A 144 -3.63 3.14 -0.43
N LYS A 145 -4.48 3.57 0.49
CA LYS A 145 -4.75 4.98 0.79
C LYS A 145 -3.92 5.47 1.97
N HIS A 146 -2.68 5.85 1.71
CA HIS A 146 -1.81 6.33 2.77
C HIS A 146 -1.57 7.83 2.67
N ASP A 147 -2.21 8.58 3.55
CA ASP A 147 -2.02 10.04 3.66
C ASP A 147 -0.80 10.37 4.54
N HIS A 148 -0.53 9.53 5.53
CA HIS A 148 0.46 9.82 6.58
C HIS A 148 1.78 9.05 6.45
N LEU A 149 1.84 8.08 5.53
CA LEU A 149 3.03 7.28 5.29
C LEU A 149 3.17 6.89 3.81
N LYS A 150 4.34 6.35 3.50
CA LYS A 150 4.67 5.62 2.29
C LYS A 150 5.52 4.41 2.68
N PHE A 151 5.41 3.33 1.92
CA PHE A 151 6.22 2.14 2.14
C PHE A 151 6.49 1.44 0.82
N GLY A 152 7.56 0.66 0.75
CA GLY A 152 7.96 0.08 -0.51
C GLY A 152 9.33 -0.59 -0.48
N ALA A 153 9.90 -0.70 -1.68
CA ALA A 153 11.18 -1.32 -1.93
C ALA A 153 12.00 -0.46 -2.90
N TRP A 154 13.26 -0.24 -2.56
CA TRP A 154 14.30 0.15 -3.51
C TRP A 154 15.22 -1.05 -3.73
N ILE A 155 15.57 -1.31 -4.98
CA ILE A 155 16.56 -2.32 -5.34
C ILE A 155 17.64 -1.62 -6.13
N SER A 156 18.89 -1.71 -5.69
CA SER A 156 20.07 -1.17 -6.36
C SER A 156 20.32 -1.86 -7.71
N SER A 157 21.26 -1.32 -8.48
CA SER A 157 21.74 -1.93 -9.73
C SER A 157 22.43 -3.28 -9.52
N ASP A 158 23.00 -3.55 -8.34
CA ASP A 158 23.61 -4.84 -7.98
C ASP A 158 22.63 -5.87 -7.40
N GLY A 159 21.35 -5.50 -7.25
CA GLY A 159 20.30 -6.37 -6.73
C GLY A 159 20.12 -6.34 -5.21
N THR A 160 20.92 -5.56 -4.48
CA THR A 160 20.69 -5.28 -3.05
C THR A 160 19.34 -4.59 -2.86
N ALA A 161 18.52 -5.13 -1.96
CA ALA A 161 17.20 -4.59 -1.66
C ALA A 161 17.17 -3.83 -0.33
N ASP A 162 16.53 -2.67 -0.33
CA ASP A 162 16.12 -1.93 0.86
C ASP A 162 14.60 -1.82 0.90
N LEU A 163 14.00 -2.41 1.91
CA LEU A 163 12.57 -2.26 2.19
C LEU A 163 12.40 -1.14 3.20
N PHE A 164 11.44 -0.25 2.95
CA PHE A 164 11.28 0.95 3.75
C PHE A 164 9.83 1.29 4.02
N VAL A 165 9.59 1.92 5.16
CA VAL A 165 8.33 2.58 5.50
C VAL A 165 8.66 3.87 6.23
N GLY A 166 7.94 4.93 5.91
CA GLY A 166 8.13 6.18 6.59
C GLY A 166 7.03 7.18 6.32
N GLY A 167 7.04 8.23 7.10
CA GLY A 167 5.95 9.20 7.15
C GLY A 167 6.14 10.11 8.34
N LYS A 168 5.13 10.91 8.66
CA LYS A 168 5.10 11.76 9.85
C LYS A 168 4.54 10.96 11.04
N PRO A 169 5.35 10.54 12.03
CA PRO A 169 4.83 9.83 13.20
C PRO A 169 3.77 10.66 13.92
N VAL A 170 2.91 10.00 14.71
CA VAL A 170 1.92 10.73 15.51
C VAL A 170 2.57 11.81 16.37
N GLY A 171 2.03 13.02 16.32
CA GLY A 171 2.52 14.18 17.07
C GLY A 171 3.74 14.89 16.46
N SER A 172 4.21 14.51 15.27
CA SER A 172 5.37 15.14 14.62
C SER A 172 5.04 16.22 13.58
N ALA A 173 3.83 16.20 13.01
CA ALA A 173 3.41 17.16 11.98
C ALA A 173 2.86 18.45 12.61
N LYS A 174 3.13 19.61 12.00
CA LYS A 174 2.50 20.87 12.39
C LYS A 174 1.07 20.89 11.84
N PRO A 175 0.08 21.27 12.65
CA PRO A 175 -1.27 21.51 12.15
C PRO A 175 -1.29 22.65 11.12
N SER A 176 -2.02 22.48 10.02
CA SER A 176 -2.23 23.59 9.08
C SER A 176 -3.51 24.40 9.36
N TRP A 177 -4.48 23.90 10.15
CA TRP A 177 -5.77 24.60 10.36
C TRP A 177 -6.48 24.35 11.70
N SER A 178 -6.10 23.34 12.49
CA SER A 178 -6.74 23.01 13.78
C SER A 178 -5.67 22.71 14.82
N THR A 179 -5.86 23.15 16.06
CA THR A 179 -5.03 22.68 17.18
C THR A 179 -5.11 21.15 17.21
N PRO A 180 -4.01 20.41 16.97
CA PRO A 180 -3.97 18.99 17.25
C PRO A 180 -4.32 18.86 18.72
N SER A 181 -5.04 17.82 19.08
CA SER A 181 -4.79 17.38 20.45
C SER A 181 -3.34 16.93 20.49
N ASP A 182 -2.58 17.42 21.45
CA ASP A 182 -1.28 16.85 21.83
C ASP A 182 -1.42 15.42 22.39
N SER A 183 -2.59 14.78 22.22
CA SER A 183 -2.87 13.42 22.64
C SER A 183 -2.08 12.43 21.80
N THR A 184 -0.92 12.09 22.33
CA THR A 184 -0.15 10.89 21.99
C THR A 184 -0.77 9.63 22.60
N VAL A 185 -1.84 9.77 23.40
CA VAL A 185 -2.46 8.69 24.14
C VAL A 185 -3.62 8.12 23.33
N ALA A 186 -3.41 6.94 22.77
CA ALA A 186 -4.47 6.09 22.25
C ALA A 186 -5.09 5.26 23.39
N LYS A 187 -6.37 4.89 23.25
CA LYS A 187 -7.12 4.07 24.21
C LYS A 187 -7.94 3.01 23.48
N GLY A 188 -8.29 1.95 24.20
CA GLY A 188 -9.10 0.87 23.65
C GLY A 188 -8.35 0.04 22.62
N LYS A 189 -9.04 -0.36 21.56
CA LYS A 189 -8.53 -1.28 20.54
C LYS A 189 -8.75 -0.72 19.13
N THR A 190 -7.73 -0.81 18.30
CA THR A 190 -7.79 -0.42 16.88
C THR A 190 -7.29 -1.55 16.00
N THR A 191 -8.07 -1.89 14.98
CA THR A 191 -7.67 -2.84 13.94
C THR A 191 -7.31 -2.08 12.66
N TYR A 192 -6.13 -2.38 12.17
CA TYR A 192 -5.58 -1.85 10.94
C TYR A 192 -5.65 -2.90 9.86
N GLU A 193 -6.05 -2.47 8.68
CA GLU A 193 -5.89 -3.23 7.45
C GLU A 193 -4.54 -2.87 6.86
N VAL A 194 -3.68 -3.86 6.70
CA VAL A 194 -2.29 -3.66 6.27
C VAL A 194 -2.03 -4.33 4.93
N TRP A 195 -1.03 -3.82 4.22
CA TRP A 195 -0.47 -4.43 3.03
C TRP A 195 1.05 -4.40 3.11
N ALA A 196 1.69 -5.47 2.63
CA ALA A 196 3.12 -5.67 2.86
C ALA A 196 3.89 -5.95 1.57
N VAL A 197 5.15 -5.55 1.57
CA VAL A 197 6.11 -5.68 0.48
C VAL A 197 7.29 -6.52 0.96
N ARG A 198 7.76 -7.40 0.07
CA ARG A 198 8.99 -8.18 0.18
C ARG A 198 9.78 -8.05 -1.12
N VAL A 199 11.08 -8.33 -1.05
CA VAL A 199 11.88 -8.62 -2.25
C VAL A 199 12.30 -10.08 -2.22
N ARG A 200 11.85 -10.86 -3.20
CA ARG A 200 12.11 -12.29 -3.31
C ARG A 200 12.56 -12.64 -4.71
N ASN A 201 13.72 -13.30 -4.81
CA ASN A 201 14.33 -13.65 -6.09
C ASN A 201 14.47 -12.44 -7.05
N GLY A 202 14.85 -11.28 -6.52
CA GLY A 202 14.97 -10.02 -7.29
C GLY A 202 13.65 -9.38 -7.73
N ASN A 203 12.51 -9.93 -7.32
CA ASN A 203 11.18 -9.41 -7.64
C ASN A 203 10.57 -8.72 -6.43
N ILE A 204 9.85 -7.63 -6.68
CA ILE A 204 9.06 -6.93 -5.68
C ILE A 204 7.72 -7.66 -5.61
N VAL A 205 7.41 -8.22 -4.44
CA VAL A 205 6.23 -9.04 -4.22
C VAL A 205 5.45 -8.54 -3.03
N THR A 206 4.14 -8.73 -3.05
CA THR A 206 3.24 -8.17 -2.04
C THR A 206 2.31 -9.20 -1.43
N SER A 207 1.93 -8.96 -0.17
CA SER A 207 1.03 -9.83 0.58
C SER A 207 -0.34 -9.94 -0.09
N THR A 208 -1.08 -10.98 0.27
CA THR A 208 -2.46 -11.17 -0.20
C THR A 208 -3.32 -10.00 0.24
N TYR A 209 -4.06 -9.45 -0.70
CA TYR A 209 -5.04 -8.43 -0.45
C TYR A 209 -6.18 -8.52 -1.48
N ASP A 210 -7.37 -8.89 -1.00
CA ASP A 210 -8.63 -8.82 -1.76
C ASP A 210 -9.70 -8.27 -0.81
N PRO A 211 -10.11 -7.01 -0.95
CA PRO A 211 -11.11 -6.39 -0.08
C PRO A 211 -12.52 -6.94 -0.33
N GLY A 212 -12.68 -7.82 -1.32
CA GLY A 212 -13.98 -8.28 -1.78
C GLY A 212 -14.72 -7.18 -2.54
N LYS A 213 -15.78 -7.58 -3.25
CA LYS A 213 -16.65 -6.64 -3.96
C LYS A 213 -18.00 -6.60 -3.26
N SER A 214 -18.33 -5.43 -2.70
CA SER A 214 -19.56 -5.23 -1.93
C SER A 214 -20.78 -4.88 -2.79
N SER A 215 -20.60 -4.52 -4.07
CA SER A 215 -21.68 -4.14 -5.00
C SER A 215 -21.49 -4.69 -6.42
N GLY A 216 -22.60 -5.12 -7.05
CA GLY A 216 -22.63 -5.69 -8.41
C GLY A 216 -23.32 -7.07 -8.47
N SER A 217 -23.51 -7.60 -9.69
CA SER A 217 -24.11 -8.92 -9.96
C SER A 217 -23.15 -10.10 -9.79
N SER A 218 -21.90 -9.84 -9.38
CA SER A 218 -20.88 -10.87 -9.11
C SER A 218 -21.05 -11.43 -7.70
N GLU A 219 -20.73 -12.73 -7.51
CA GLU A 219 -20.69 -13.37 -6.20
C GLU A 219 -19.87 -12.55 -5.19
N LYS A 220 -20.42 -12.36 -3.99
CA LYS A 220 -19.71 -11.74 -2.87
C LYS A 220 -18.57 -12.67 -2.44
N ASN A 221 -17.35 -12.33 -2.81
CA ASN A 221 -16.17 -13.02 -2.28
C ASN A 221 -15.89 -12.55 -0.85
N THR A 222 -15.58 -13.49 0.04
CA THR A 222 -15.09 -13.19 1.39
C THR A 222 -13.78 -12.40 1.28
N PRO A 223 -13.67 -11.23 1.92
CA PRO A 223 -12.44 -10.46 1.91
C PRO A 223 -11.26 -11.25 2.45
N LYS A 224 -10.10 -11.13 1.81
CA LYS A 224 -8.81 -11.65 2.25
C LYS A 224 -7.93 -10.47 2.63
N LEU A 225 -7.99 -10.11 3.91
CA LEU A 225 -7.33 -8.94 4.47
C LEU A 225 -6.25 -9.36 5.45
N SER A 226 -5.11 -8.68 5.39
CA SER A 226 -4.12 -8.73 6.47
C SER A 226 -4.53 -7.75 7.54
N LEU A 227 -4.75 -8.24 8.77
CA LEU A 227 -5.25 -7.42 9.87
C LEU A 227 -4.26 -7.44 11.02
N LEU A 228 -3.88 -6.25 11.50
CA LEU A 228 -3.10 -6.06 12.71
C LEU A 228 -3.94 -5.28 13.73
N THR A 229 -4.02 -5.78 14.95
CA THR A 229 -4.81 -5.16 16.01
C THR A 229 -3.88 -4.65 17.10
N ALA A 230 -3.93 -3.35 17.36
CA ALA A 230 -3.30 -2.69 18.48
C ALA A 230 -4.32 -2.59 19.63
N ASN A 231 -3.96 -3.11 20.80
CA ASN A 231 -4.71 -2.92 22.02
C ASN A 231 -3.91 -2.03 22.97
N PHE A 232 -4.37 -0.80 23.14
CA PHE A 232 -3.72 0.22 23.95
C PHE A 232 -4.00 0.05 25.44
N ASN A 233 -5.00 -0.76 25.82
CA ASN A 233 -5.22 -1.13 27.22
C ASN A 233 -4.12 -2.08 27.73
N THR A 234 -3.61 -2.95 26.85
CA THR A 234 -2.54 -3.92 27.17
C THR A 234 -1.17 -3.53 26.62
N ASN A 235 -1.10 -2.47 25.81
CA ASN A 235 0.09 -2.07 25.07
C ASN A 235 0.68 -3.21 24.22
N LYS A 236 -0.19 -3.95 23.54
CA LYS A 236 0.20 -5.09 22.70
C LYS A 236 -0.36 -4.96 21.29
N LEU A 237 0.37 -5.52 20.33
CA LEU A 237 -0.05 -5.64 18.94
C LEU A 237 0.02 -7.10 18.51
N GLY A 238 -0.99 -7.55 17.76
CA GLY A 238 -1.06 -8.89 17.19
C GLY A 238 -1.70 -8.90 15.82
N GLY A 239 -1.73 -10.07 15.18
CA GLY A 239 -2.35 -10.26 13.88
C GLY A 239 -1.44 -10.93 12.87
N THR A 240 -1.93 -11.04 11.64
CA THR A 240 -1.26 -11.80 10.57
C THR A 240 -1.28 -11.02 9.26
N ILE A 241 -0.12 -10.96 8.61
CA ILE A 241 0.02 -10.56 7.21
C ILE A 241 -0.05 -11.82 6.35
N LEU A 242 -1.05 -11.86 5.47
CA LEU A 242 -1.37 -13.03 4.67
C LEU A 242 -0.40 -13.18 3.49
N GLY A 243 0.24 -14.33 3.39
CA GLY A 243 1.12 -14.71 2.30
C GLY A 243 0.39 -15.20 1.05
N ASN A 244 1.17 -15.54 0.03
CA ASN A 244 0.72 -16.14 -1.23
C ASN A 244 1.91 -16.82 -1.95
N ALA A 245 1.68 -17.38 -3.14
CA ALA A 245 2.73 -18.05 -3.90
C ALA A 245 3.95 -17.17 -4.20
N ASP A 246 3.73 -15.88 -4.48
CA ASP A 246 4.81 -14.95 -4.84
C ASP A 246 5.50 -14.40 -3.60
N TYR A 247 4.72 -13.85 -2.67
CA TYR A 247 5.17 -13.29 -1.40
C TYR A 247 5.80 -14.32 -0.47
N GLY A 248 5.38 -15.58 -0.60
CA GLY A 248 5.76 -16.67 0.28
C GLY A 248 4.88 -16.75 1.53
N PRO A 249 5.42 -17.26 2.66
CA PRO A 249 4.67 -17.55 3.88
C PRO A 249 4.08 -16.31 4.54
N ASP A 250 3.02 -16.51 5.33
CA ASP A 250 2.44 -15.52 6.21
C ASP A 250 3.48 -14.95 7.19
N VAL A 251 3.23 -13.73 7.69
CA VAL A 251 3.96 -13.16 8.84
C VAL A 251 3.00 -13.03 10.00
N VAL A 252 3.26 -13.75 11.08
CA VAL A 252 2.43 -13.75 12.28
C VAL A 252 3.12 -12.92 13.36
N MET A 253 2.48 -11.86 13.83
CA MET A 253 2.97 -11.07 14.97
C MET A 253 2.78 -11.90 16.24
N LYS A 254 3.87 -12.21 16.96
CA LYS A 254 3.86 -13.14 18.11
C LYS A 254 3.82 -12.39 19.43
N ASP A 255 4.81 -11.55 19.68
CA ASP A 255 4.89 -10.74 20.89
C ASP A 255 5.42 -9.35 20.50
N VAL A 256 4.50 -8.41 20.27
CA VAL A 256 4.81 -7.03 19.90
C VAL A 256 4.27 -6.10 20.98
N GLY A 257 5.16 -5.36 21.63
CA GLY A 257 4.83 -4.34 22.60
C GLY A 257 4.68 -2.96 21.94
N ILE A 258 3.72 -2.18 22.43
CA ILE A 258 3.51 -0.79 22.07
C ILE A 258 4.13 0.09 23.16
N ASN A 259 4.91 1.11 22.76
CA ASN A 259 5.48 2.09 23.65
C ASN A 259 5.29 3.50 23.05
N GLY A 260 4.20 4.16 23.43
CA GLY A 260 3.81 5.43 22.84
C GLY A 260 3.49 5.30 21.35
N VAL A 261 4.23 6.01 20.51
CA VAL A 261 4.06 5.98 19.04
C VAL A 261 4.81 4.83 18.38
N ASP A 262 5.67 4.15 19.12
CA ASP A 262 6.51 3.06 18.64
C ASP A 262 5.90 1.70 19.01
N PHE A 263 6.21 0.69 18.20
CA PHE A 263 6.00 -0.70 18.58
C PHE A 263 7.18 -1.56 18.13
N SER A 264 7.49 -2.60 18.91
CA SER A 264 8.58 -3.52 18.59
C SER A 264 8.38 -4.86 19.28
N GLY A 265 9.05 -5.89 18.75
CA GLY A 265 8.97 -7.22 19.31
C GLY A 265 9.33 -8.31 18.31
N THR A 266 8.54 -9.37 18.28
CA THR A 266 8.81 -10.57 17.47
C THR A 266 7.65 -10.97 16.59
N ALA A 267 7.99 -11.55 15.44
CA ALA A 267 7.08 -12.19 14.51
C ALA A 267 7.68 -13.51 14.02
N GLU A 268 6.89 -14.30 13.32
CA GLU A 268 7.31 -15.58 12.75
C GLU A 268 6.84 -15.69 11.30
N SER A 269 7.68 -16.26 10.45
CA SER A 269 7.35 -16.58 9.06
C SER A 269 8.11 -17.83 8.65
N ASP A 270 7.41 -18.87 8.16
CA ASP A 270 8.02 -20.15 7.78
C ASP A 270 8.90 -20.77 8.90
N GLY A 271 8.40 -20.73 10.13
CA GLY A 271 9.10 -21.22 11.32
C GLY A 271 10.35 -20.40 11.72
N LYS A 272 10.65 -19.30 11.03
CA LYS A 272 11.78 -18.43 11.34
C LYS A 272 11.31 -17.24 12.19
N ASN A 273 12.03 -16.97 13.26
CA ASN A 273 11.79 -15.80 14.11
C ASN A 273 12.31 -14.54 13.43
N GLY A 274 11.48 -13.50 13.41
CA GLY A 274 11.81 -12.17 12.91
C GLY A 274 11.62 -11.10 13.98
N LYS A 275 12.34 -9.99 13.82
CA LYS A 275 12.24 -8.81 14.69
C LYS A 275 11.31 -7.78 14.07
N VAL A 276 10.35 -7.31 14.86
CA VAL A 276 9.38 -6.27 14.46
C VAL A 276 9.85 -4.92 14.97
N GLU A 277 9.76 -3.90 14.11
CA GLU A 277 9.95 -2.49 14.45
C GLU A 277 8.95 -1.66 13.64
N GLY A 278 8.23 -0.75 14.28
CA GLY A 278 7.33 0.14 13.57
C GLY A 278 6.78 1.27 14.41
N LYS A 279 5.95 2.09 13.76
CA LYS A 279 5.38 3.33 14.29
C LYS A 279 3.93 3.51 13.87
N PHE A 280 3.21 4.29 14.66
CA PHE A 280 1.96 4.92 14.25
C PHE A 280 2.24 6.27 13.60
N PHE A 281 1.53 6.56 12.51
CA PHE A 281 1.65 7.79 11.71
C PHE A 281 0.31 8.54 11.67
N GLY A 282 0.34 9.86 11.56
CA GLY A 282 -0.88 10.70 11.53
C GLY A 282 -1.26 11.30 12.90
N GLN A 283 -2.51 11.15 13.34
CA GLN A 283 -3.09 11.81 14.51
C GLN A 283 -4.11 10.91 15.23
N PHE A 284 -3.84 10.50 16.48
CA PHE A 284 -4.72 9.60 17.24
C PHE A 284 -6.11 10.16 17.54
N ASN A 285 -6.27 11.48 17.63
CA ASN A 285 -7.53 12.13 17.99
C ASN A 285 -8.25 12.75 16.78
N GLY A 286 -7.99 12.21 15.61
CA GLY A 286 -8.80 12.52 14.45
C GLY A 286 -10.27 12.17 14.64
N GLY A 287 -11.18 12.98 14.08
CA GLY A 287 -12.62 12.70 13.97
C GLY A 287 -12.95 11.67 12.87
N TYR A 288 -11.97 11.30 12.04
CA TYR A 288 -12.08 10.37 10.92
C TYR A 288 -11.15 9.17 11.08
N LYS A 289 -11.62 7.99 10.67
CA LYS A 289 -10.86 6.73 10.75
C LYS A 289 -9.52 6.80 10.01
N THR A 290 -9.42 7.59 8.95
CA THR A 290 -8.19 7.66 8.13
C THR A 290 -7.05 8.44 8.78
N GLU A 291 -7.28 9.11 9.90
CA GLU A 291 -6.30 10.02 10.50
C GLU A 291 -5.18 9.29 11.25
N VAL A 292 -5.25 7.96 11.44
CA VAL A 292 -4.16 7.14 11.98
C VAL A 292 -3.79 6.01 11.03
N SER A 293 -2.51 5.93 10.70
CA SER A 293 -1.94 4.84 9.92
C SER A 293 -0.92 4.05 10.77
N ILE A 294 -0.65 2.82 10.36
CA ILE A 294 0.39 1.96 10.95
C ILE A 294 1.43 1.62 9.91
N GLY A 295 2.70 1.59 10.29
CA GLY A 295 3.76 1.11 9.41
C GLY A 295 4.91 0.50 10.18
N GLY A 296 5.52 -0.54 9.62
CA GLY A 296 6.66 -1.20 10.26
C GLY A 296 7.38 -2.16 9.32
N LYS A 297 8.48 -2.72 9.82
CA LYS A 297 9.25 -3.77 9.17
C LYS A 297 9.33 -5.00 10.06
N VAL A 298 9.58 -6.14 9.42
CA VAL A 298 9.97 -7.38 10.06
C VAL A 298 11.25 -7.88 9.39
N THR A 299 12.31 -8.05 10.16
CA THR A 299 13.60 -8.55 9.65
C THR A 299 13.91 -9.94 10.18
N PHE A 300 14.39 -10.83 9.32
CA PHE A 300 14.69 -12.22 9.62
C PHE A 300 16.18 -12.48 9.37
N ASP A 301 16.97 -12.61 10.43
CA ASP A 301 18.42 -12.82 10.31
C ASP A 301 18.77 -14.17 9.68
N ALA A 302 17.92 -15.18 9.89
CA ALA A 302 18.08 -16.50 9.30
C ALA A 302 17.77 -16.53 7.79
N ASP A 303 16.98 -15.59 7.27
CA ASP A 303 16.56 -15.56 5.87
C ASP A 303 16.06 -14.17 5.46
N LYS A 304 16.96 -13.36 4.91
CA LYS A 304 16.64 -11.99 4.48
C LYS A 304 15.61 -11.93 3.35
N SER A 305 15.34 -13.03 2.63
CA SER A 305 14.27 -13.05 1.62
C SER A 305 12.87 -12.97 2.23
N LEU A 306 12.75 -13.19 3.55
CA LEU A 306 11.53 -13.00 4.32
C LEU A 306 11.38 -11.59 4.90
N ASP A 307 12.43 -10.76 4.83
CA ASP A 307 12.38 -9.37 5.29
C ASP A 307 11.20 -8.67 4.64
N THR A 308 10.39 -8.02 5.46
CA THR A 308 9.07 -7.50 5.10
C THR A 308 8.96 -6.06 5.56
N VAL A 309 8.30 -5.22 4.77
CA VAL A 309 7.79 -3.95 5.25
C VAL A 309 6.30 -3.84 4.98
N PHE A 310 5.57 -3.17 5.85
CA PHE A 310 4.12 -3.01 5.74
C PHE A 310 3.68 -1.59 6.06
N GLY A 311 2.60 -1.18 5.41
CA GLY A 311 1.84 0.01 5.72
C GLY A 311 0.35 -0.33 5.81
N GLY A 312 -0.41 0.44 6.57
CA GLY A 312 -1.83 0.18 6.76
C GLY A 312 -2.60 1.37 7.28
N VAL A 313 -3.92 1.27 7.16
CA VAL A 313 -4.89 2.26 7.61
C VAL A 313 -5.83 1.66 8.64
N GLU A 314 -6.44 2.51 9.47
CA GLU A 314 -7.48 2.04 10.37
C GLU A 314 -8.66 1.45 9.57
N ASN A 315 -9.03 0.23 9.93
CA ASN A 315 -10.25 -0.41 9.48
C ASN A 315 -11.40 -0.09 10.44
N LEU A 316 -11.17 -0.35 11.73
CA LEU A 316 -12.16 -0.13 12.78
C LEU A 316 -11.48 0.08 14.14
N SER A 317 -12.07 0.91 14.98
CA SER A 317 -11.64 1.13 16.36
C SER A 317 -12.82 1.08 17.33
N ASP A 318 -12.54 0.60 18.54
CA ASP A 318 -13.38 0.77 19.72
C ASP A 318 -12.50 1.37 20.82
N ARG A 319 -12.60 2.69 20.98
CA ARG A 319 -11.77 3.48 21.91
C ARG A 319 -12.24 3.37 23.37
N ASN A 320 -13.44 2.83 23.62
CA ASN A 320 -14.06 2.75 24.94
C ASN A 320 -14.05 1.33 25.51
N THR A 321 -13.70 0.33 24.71
CA THR A 321 -13.59 -1.05 25.17
C THR A 321 -12.59 -1.22 26.31
N THR A 322 -12.91 -2.13 27.22
CA THR A 322 -12.00 -2.65 28.24
C THR A 322 -11.42 -4.02 27.86
N ASP A 323 -11.73 -4.52 26.66
CA ASP A 323 -11.16 -5.77 26.14
C ASP A 323 -9.63 -5.70 26.13
N THR A 324 -9.02 -6.82 26.50
CA THR A 324 -7.56 -7.02 26.58
C THR A 324 -7.02 -7.92 25.48
N SER A 325 -7.91 -8.51 24.67
CA SER A 325 -7.55 -9.39 23.56
C SER A 325 -6.98 -8.63 22.35
N LEU A 326 -6.30 -9.37 21.48
CA LEU A 326 -5.79 -8.90 20.20
C LEU A 326 -6.67 -9.37 19.02
N THR A 327 -7.90 -9.78 19.31
CA THR A 327 -8.87 -10.12 18.25
C THR A 327 -9.25 -8.86 17.47
N PRO A 328 -9.41 -8.95 16.14
CA PRO A 328 -9.89 -7.83 15.34
C PRO A 328 -11.18 -7.23 15.90
N VAL A 329 -11.28 -5.90 15.82
CA VAL A 329 -12.55 -5.21 16.09
C VAL A 329 -13.48 -5.54 14.93
N SER A 330 -14.66 -6.08 15.24
CA SER A 330 -15.73 -6.32 14.28
C SER A 330 -16.84 -5.28 14.44
N GLN A 331 -17.60 -5.03 13.38
CA GLN A 331 -18.89 -4.33 13.49
C GLN A 331 -19.93 -5.19 14.20
#